data_AF-A0A7Y9WI66-F1
#
_entry.id   AF-A0A7Y9WI66-F1
#
_cell.length_a   1.000
_cell.length_b   1.000
_cell.length_c   1.000
_cell.angle_alpha   90.00
_cell.angle_beta   90.00
_cell.angle_gamma   90.00
#
_symmetry.space_group_name_H-M   'P 1'
#
loop_
_entity.id
_entity.type
_entity.pdbx_description
1 polymer ?
#
loop_
_entity_poly.entity_id
_entity_poly.type
_entity_poly.pdbx_seq_one_letter_code
_entity_poly.pdbx_strand_id
1 'polypeptide(L)'
;MEQRLDFYKANPAAVKALLGVEERIGKSALEKPLAELVRLRASQINGCAYCVDMHVSDARKGGETERRLATVVVWRETPFFTDRERAALEWTEAVTLVSHEHVPNAVWEAVRPHFSDEELVDLTLLVSAINAWNRFAIAFRKMPA
;
A
#
# COMPACT_ATOMS: atom_id res chain seq x y z
N MET A 1 -21.86 2.63 -9.94
CA MET A 1 -22.13 2.09 -8.58
C MET A 1 -22.44 3.26 -7.66
N GLU A 2 -23.30 3.06 -6.67
CA GLU A 2 -23.61 4.07 -5.65
C GLU A 2 -22.86 3.76 -4.34
N GLN A 3 -22.44 4.81 -3.63
CA GLN A 3 -21.82 4.71 -2.31
C GLN A 3 -22.83 4.16 -1.29
N ARG A 4 -22.41 3.20 -0.46
CA ARG A 4 -23.30 2.58 0.56
C ARG A 4 -23.35 3.40 1.85
N LEU A 5 -22.21 3.91 2.29
CA LEU A 5 -22.09 4.65 3.55
C LEU A 5 -20.93 5.66 3.45
N ASP A 6 -21.15 6.86 3.96
CA ASP A 6 -20.07 7.80 4.24
C ASP A 6 -19.49 7.52 5.63
N PHE A 7 -18.49 6.62 5.67
CA PHE A 7 -17.87 6.21 6.93
C PHE A 7 -17.09 7.33 7.63
N TYR A 8 -16.70 8.40 6.91
CA TYR A 8 -16.11 9.60 7.52
C TYR A 8 -17.11 10.33 8.40
N LYS A 9 -18.37 10.42 7.97
CA LYS A 9 -19.46 11.05 8.73
C LYS A 9 -20.06 10.11 9.76
N ALA A 10 -20.20 8.83 9.43
CA ALA A 10 -20.84 7.86 10.31
C ALA A 10 -20.05 7.60 11.59
N ASN A 11 -18.71 7.59 11.53
CA ASN A 11 -17.87 7.46 12.72
C ASN A 11 -16.53 8.21 12.56
N PRO A 12 -16.50 9.52 12.84
CA PRO A 12 -15.28 10.33 12.74
C PRO A 12 -14.16 9.86 13.68
N ALA A 13 -14.49 9.28 14.83
CA ALA A 13 -13.50 8.79 15.79
C ALA A 13 -12.75 7.55 15.26
N ALA A 14 -13.45 6.62 14.60
CA ALA A 14 -12.81 5.47 13.95
C ALA A 14 -11.87 5.91 12.82
N VAL A 15 -12.28 6.89 12.00
CA VAL A 15 -11.42 7.43 10.95
C VAL A 15 -10.22 8.19 11.53
N LYS A 16 -10.41 8.93 12.63
CA LYS A 16 -9.30 9.60 13.33
C LYS A 16 -8.24 8.60 13.80
N ALA A 17 -8.64 7.40 14.23
CA ALA A 17 -7.69 6.35 14.60
C ALA A 17 -6.85 5.89 13.40
N LEU A 18 -7.47 5.66 12.23
CA LEU A 18 -6.75 5.34 10.99
C LEU A 18 -5.80 6.46 10.56
N LEU A 19 -6.24 7.72 10.66
CA LEU A 19 -5.39 8.88 10.35
C LEU A 19 -4.19 9.00 11.30
N GLY A 20 -4.33 8.60 12.56
CA GLY A 20 -3.20 8.52 13.50
C GLY A 20 -2.13 7.52 13.06
N VAL A 21 -2.53 6.43 12.40
CA VAL A 21 -1.60 5.48 11.77
C VAL A 21 -0.87 6.13 10.59
N GLU A 22 -1.60 6.86 9.73
CA GLU A 22 -0.99 7.62 8.62
C GLU A 22 -0.01 8.70 9.13
N GLU A 23 -0.30 9.35 10.25
CA GLU A 23 0.62 10.31 10.87
C GLU A 23 1.92 9.63 11.32
N ARG A 24 1.84 8.43 11.90
CA ARG A 24 3.03 7.66 12.27
C ARG A 24 3.84 7.28 11.05
N ILE A 25 3.19 6.79 9.99
CA ILE A 25 3.82 6.45 8.71
C ILE A 25 4.49 7.68 8.09
N GLY A 26 3.86 8.85 8.15
CA GLY A 26 4.43 10.11 7.65
C GLY A 26 5.70 10.56 8.36
N LYS A 27 5.99 9.99 9.54
CA LYS A 27 7.22 10.19 10.32
C LYS A 27 8.16 8.97 10.28
N SER A 28 7.93 8.01 9.38
CA SER A 28 8.82 6.86 9.16
C SER A 28 10.05 7.25 8.36
N ALA A 29 11.05 6.37 8.35
CA ALA A 29 12.23 6.52 7.49
C ALA A 29 11.97 6.13 6.02
N LEU A 30 10.79 5.58 5.71
CA LEU A 30 10.46 5.12 4.37
C LEU A 30 10.35 6.28 3.38
N GLU A 31 10.89 6.06 2.19
CA GLU A 31 10.85 7.00 1.09
C GLU A 31 9.41 7.18 0.62
N LYS A 32 8.97 8.43 0.46
CA LYS A 32 7.60 8.73 -0.02
C LYS A 32 7.25 8.05 -1.35
N PRO A 33 8.14 8.01 -2.37
CA PRO A 33 7.86 7.29 -3.61
C PRO A 33 7.64 5.79 -3.39
N LEU A 34 8.47 5.16 -2.54
CA LEU A 34 8.32 3.75 -2.19
C LEU A 34 6.97 3.50 -1.50
N ALA A 35 6.57 4.38 -0.58
CA ALA A 35 5.32 4.25 0.13
C ALA A 35 4.11 4.26 -0.82
N GLU A 36 4.11 5.12 -1.84
CA GLU A 36 3.01 5.14 -2.82
C GLU A 36 2.96 3.89 -3.71
N LEU A 37 4.11 3.30 -4.08
CA LEU A 37 4.13 2.01 -4.80
C LEU A 37 3.53 0.88 -3.97
N VAL A 38 3.87 0.82 -2.68
CA VAL A 38 3.31 -0.15 -1.73
C VAL A 38 1.79 0.02 -1.62
N ARG A 39 1.33 1.26 -1.43
CA ARG A 39 -0.11 1.55 -1.32
C ARG A 39 -0.86 1.20 -2.60
N LEU A 40 -0.31 1.57 -3.75
CA LEU A 40 -0.88 1.25 -5.06
C LEU A 40 -0.96 -0.27 -5.27
N ARG A 41 0.13 -1.01 -5.02
CA ARG A 41 0.18 -2.44 -5.27
C ARG A 41 -0.79 -3.22 -4.39
N ALA A 42 -0.83 -2.94 -3.08
CA ALA A 42 -1.80 -3.55 -2.17
C ALA A 42 -3.25 -3.26 -2.60
N SER A 43 -3.52 -2.02 -3.04
CA SER A 43 -4.85 -1.60 -3.51
C SER A 43 -5.28 -2.31 -4.79
N GLN A 44 -4.35 -2.57 -5.70
CA GLN A 44 -4.59 -3.35 -6.92
C GLN A 44 -4.95 -4.81 -6.60
N ILE A 45 -4.24 -5.44 -5.65
CA ILE A 45 -4.54 -6.82 -5.21
C ILE A 45 -5.91 -6.90 -4.56
N ASN A 46 -6.23 -5.96 -3.68
CA ASN A 46 -7.52 -5.92 -2.98
C ASN A 46 -8.68 -5.45 -3.87
N GLY A 47 -8.42 -4.89 -5.05
CA GLY A 47 -9.46 -4.36 -5.94
C GLY A 47 -10.12 -3.07 -5.44
N CYS A 48 -9.42 -2.23 -4.66
CA CYS A 48 -9.94 -0.95 -4.20
C CYS A 48 -9.80 0.15 -5.28
N ALA A 49 -10.80 0.33 -6.14
CA ALA A 49 -10.76 1.34 -7.22
C ALA A 49 -10.51 2.78 -6.70
N TYR A 50 -11.15 3.18 -5.59
CA TYR A 50 -10.91 4.47 -4.94
C TYR A 50 -9.46 4.67 -4.52
N CYS A 51 -8.86 3.64 -3.91
CA CYS A 51 -7.50 3.70 -3.41
C CYS A 51 -6.49 3.69 -4.56
N VAL A 52 -6.76 2.92 -5.63
CA VAL A 52 -5.94 2.91 -6.85
C VAL A 52 -5.92 4.30 -7.49
N ASP A 53 -7.08 4.93 -7.68
CA ASP A 53 -7.19 6.28 -8.25
C ASP A 53 -6.40 7.33 -7.44
N MET A 54 -6.60 7.32 -6.12
CA MET A 54 -5.88 8.19 -5.19
C MET A 54 -4.37 8.01 -5.27
N HIS A 55 -3.86 6.78 -5.12
CA HIS A 55 -2.43 6.53 -5.03
C HIS A 55 -1.71 6.66 -6.38
N VAL A 56 -2.39 6.40 -7.51
CA VAL A 56 -1.85 6.78 -8.83
C VAL A 56 -1.70 8.30 -8.93
N SER A 57 -2.71 9.05 -8.51
CA SER A 57 -2.69 10.51 -8.56
C SER A 57 -1.63 11.11 -7.65
N ASP A 58 -1.46 10.57 -6.44
CA ASP A 58 -0.46 11.07 -5.48
C ASP A 58 0.96 10.65 -5.85
N ALA A 59 1.18 9.42 -6.33
CA ALA A 59 2.46 9.00 -6.88
C ALA A 59 2.90 9.90 -8.06
N ARG A 60 1.97 10.22 -8.97
CA ARG A 60 2.22 11.14 -10.09
C ARG A 60 2.63 12.54 -9.60
N LYS A 61 1.93 13.09 -8.61
CA LYS A 61 2.33 14.37 -7.97
C LYS A 61 3.72 14.27 -7.32
N GLY A 62 4.08 13.10 -6.81
CA GLY A 62 5.40 12.79 -6.25
C GLY A 62 6.51 12.57 -7.27
N GLY A 63 6.23 12.68 -8.57
CA GLY A 63 7.23 12.53 -9.64
C GLY A 63 7.39 11.11 -10.18
N GLU A 64 6.50 10.18 -9.82
CA GLU A 64 6.50 8.82 -10.38
C GLU A 64 6.16 8.85 -11.88
N THR A 65 6.68 7.87 -12.62
CA THR A 65 6.53 7.81 -14.09
C THR A 65 5.34 6.96 -14.50
N GLU A 66 4.64 7.35 -15.58
CA GLU A 66 3.53 6.54 -16.14
C GLU A 66 3.97 5.10 -16.46
N ARG A 67 5.21 4.92 -16.93
CA ARG A 67 5.77 3.60 -17.22
C ARG A 67 5.78 2.72 -15.97
N ARG A 68 6.27 3.23 -14.84
CA ARG A 68 6.31 2.49 -13.57
C ARG A 68 4.91 2.29 -12.98
N LEU A 69 4.05 3.30 -13.02
CA LEU A 69 2.65 3.19 -12.59
C LEU A 69 1.89 2.11 -13.37
N ALA A 70 2.06 2.05 -14.68
CA ALA A 70 1.41 1.05 -15.52
C ALA A 70 1.96 -0.37 -15.32
N THR A 71 3.23 -0.50 -14.88
CA THR A 71 3.92 -1.80 -14.81
C THR A 71 4.11 -2.34 -13.39
N VAL A 72 3.76 -1.59 -12.34
CA VAL A 72 3.86 -2.07 -10.96
C VAL A 72 3.01 -3.31 -10.70
N VAL A 73 1.92 -3.53 -11.44
CA VAL A 73 1.11 -4.77 -11.37
C VAL A 73 1.88 -6.02 -11.82
N VAL A 74 2.93 -5.85 -12.63
CA VAL A 74 3.77 -6.90 -13.23
C VAL A 74 5.25 -6.67 -12.90
N TRP A 75 5.53 -6.04 -11.75
CA TRP A 75 6.84 -5.53 -11.38
C TRP A 75 7.97 -6.58 -11.46
N ARG A 76 7.67 -7.85 -11.15
CA ARG A 76 8.65 -8.96 -11.14
C ARG A 76 9.36 -9.11 -12.49
N GLU A 77 8.65 -8.94 -13.59
CA GLU A 77 9.14 -9.13 -14.96
C GLU A 77 9.59 -7.81 -15.62
N THR A 78 9.88 -6.78 -14.83
CA THR A 78 10.33 -5.48 -15.33
C THR A 78 11.62 -4.99 -14.69
N PRO A 79 12.46 -4.24 -15.42
CA PRO A 79 13.74 -3.73 -14.91
C PRO A 79 13.61 -2.33 -14.28
N PHE A 80 12.39 -1.82 -14.06
CA PHE A 80 12.18 -0.41 -13.70
C PHE A 80 12.27 -0.14 -12.20
N PHE A 81 12.27 -1.18 -11.37
CA PHE A 81 12.24 -1.10 -9.91
C PHE A 81 13.59 -1.54 -9.33
N THR A 82 14.11 -0.78 -8.36
CA THR A 82 15.34 -1.10 -7.63
C THR A 82 15.18 -2.35 -6.77
N ASP A 83 16.28 -2.97 -6.34
CA ASP A 83 16.20 -4.16 -5.48
C ASP A 83 15.45 -3.90 -4.16
N ARG A 84 15.61 -2.71 -3.57
CA ARG A 84 14.87 -2.28 -2.38
C ARG A 84 13.36 -2.14 -2.65
N GLU A 85 12.98 -1.57 -3.80
CA GLU A 85 11.57 -1.48 -4.21
C GLU A 85 10.98 -2.86 -4.48
N ARG A 86 11.73 -3.75 -5.14
CA ARG A 86 11.33 -5.14 -5.41
C ARG A 86 11.12 -5.91 -4.11
N ALA A 87 12.02 -5.77 -3.14
CA ALA A 87 11.85 -6.33 -1.80
C ALA A 87 10.59 -5.79 -1.10
N ALA A 88 10.33 -4.48 -1.14
CA ALA A 88 9.10 -3.93 -0.57
C ALA A 88 7.83 -4.43 -1.26
N LEU A 89 7.85 -4.56 -2.60
CA LEU A 89 6.73 -5.08 -3.36
C LEU A 89 6.48 -6.56 -3.06
N GLU A 90 7.54 -7.38 -2.93
CA GLU A 90 7.42 -8.78 -2.51
C GLU A 90 6.80 -8.89 -1.11
N TRP A 91 7.28 -8.09 -0.15
CA TRP A 91 6.70 -8.01 1.20
C TRP A 91 5.23 -7.57 1.16
N THR A 92 4.92 -6.57 0.33
CA THR A 92 3.56 -6.02 0.18
C THR A 92 2.60 -7.08 -0.31
N GLU A 93 2.96 -7.87 -1.32
CA GLU A 93 2.11 -8.94 -1.83
C GLU A 93 1.89 -10.04 -0.79
N ALA A 94 2.96 -10.52 -0.15
CA ALA A 94 2.89 -11.58 0.86
C ALA A 94 2.00 -11.18 2.05
N VAL A 95 2.22 -10.00 2.62
CA VAL A 95 1.44 -9.52 3.77
C VAL A 95 0.00 -9.17 3.39
N THR A 96 -0.25 -8.68 2.18
CA THR A 96 -1.63 -8.44 1.69
C THR A 96 -2.39 -9.75 1.52
N LEU A 97 -1.72 -10.80 1.04
CA LEU A 97 -2.27 -12.14 0.82
C LEU A 97 -2.03 -13.09 2.01
N VAL A 98 -1.83 -12.57 3.22
CA VAL A 98 -1.46 -13.36 4.41
C VAL A 98 -2.43 -14.52 4.70
N SER A 99 -3.71 -14.39 4.33
CA SER A 99 -4.70 -15.47 4.51
C SER A 99 -4.53 -16.66 3.55
N HIS A 100 -3.76 -16.49 2.47
CA HIS A 100 -3.52 -17.53 1.47
C HIS A 100 -2.28 -18.37 1.83
N GLU A 101 -1.12 -17.73 1.98
CA GLU A 101 0.16 -18.42 2.15
C GLU A 101 0.98 -17.91 3.36
N HIS A 102 0.39 -17.03 4.18
CA HIS A 102 1.10 -16.30 5.24
C HIS A 102 2.30 -15.52 4.66
N VAL A 103 3.44 -15.55 5.35
CA VAL A 103 4.69 -14.92 4.90
C VAL A 103 5.77 -16.02 4.89
N PRO A 104 6.06 -16.62 3.71
CA PRO A 104 7.07 -17.67 3.61
C PRO A 104 8.47 -17.17 4.00
N ASN A 105 9.32 -18.06 4.53
CA ASN A 105 10.71 -17.73 4.89
C ASN A 105 11.50 -17.13 3.71
N ALA A 106 11.24 -17.60 2.48
CA ALA A 106 11.90 -17.07 1.29
C ALA A 106 11.62 -15.57 1.08
N VAL A 107 10.41 -15.10 1.42
CA VAL A 107 10.07 -13.67 1.37
C VAL A 107 10.85 -12.92 2.45
N TRP A 108 10.95 -13.46 3.67
CA TRP A 108 11.77 -12.86 4.72
C TRP A 108 13.24 -12.71 4.32
N GLU A 109 13.86 -13.78 3.81
CA GLU A 109 15.26 -13.78 3.36
C GLU A 109 15.49 -12.81 2.19
N ALA A 110 14.51 -12.63 1.31
CA ALA A 110 14.59 -11.70 0.20
C ALA A 110 14.50 -10.23 0.65
N VAL A 111 13.76 -9.93 1.72
CA VAL A 111 13.48 -8.54 2.13
C VAL A 111 14.48 -8.05 3.18
N ARG A 112 14.90 -8.92 4.11
CA ARG A 112 15.76 -8.56 5.25
C ARG A 112 17.06 -7.82 4.88
N PRO A 113 17.76 -8.13 3.77
CA PRO A 113 18.99 -7.42 3.39
C PRO A 113 18.79 -5.96 3.00
N HIS A 114 17.56 -5.55 2.63
CA HIS A 114 17.28 -4.24 2.06
C HIS A 114 16.77 -3.21 3.06
N PHE A 115 16.38 -3.64 4.27
CA PHE A 115 15.71 -2.81 5.27
C PHE A 115 16.30 -3.04 6.66
N SER A 116 16.36 -1.98 7.48
CA SER A 116 16.61 -2.12 8.91
C SER A 116 15.40 -2.75 9.62
N ASP A 117 15.57 -3.18 10.89
CA ASP A 117 14.44 -3.71 11.67
C ASP A 117 13.34 -2.65 11.87
N GLU A 118 13.72 -1.37 12.07
CA GLU A 118 12.77 -0.26 12.18
C GLU A 118 12.01 -0.04 10.86
N GLU A 119 12.72 -0.04 9.73
CA GLU A 119 12.10 0.14 8.42
C GLU A 119 11.18 -1.03 8.04
N LEU A 120 11.51 -2.27 8.45
CA LEU A 120 10.64 -3.44 8.25
C LEU A 120 9.33 -3.33 9.03
N VAL A 121 9.39 -2.82 10.26
CA VAL A 121 8.21 -2.54 11.07
C VAL A 121 7.39 -1.42 10.44
N ASP A 122 8.03 -0.32 10.01
CA ASP A 122 7.36 0.78 9.31
C ASP A 122 6.72 0.32 7.99
N LEU A 123 7.39 -0.54 7.21
CA LEU A 123 6.87 -1.12 5.97
C LEU A 123 5.66 -2.01 6.24
N THR A 124 5.73 -2.83 7.28
CA THR A 124 4.60 -3.68 7.69
C THR A 124 3.41 -2.85 8.18
N LEU A 125 3.67 -1.75 8.90
CA LEU A 125 2.64 -0.80 9.32
C LEU A 125 1.97 -0.15 8.10
N LEU A 126 2.76 0.27 7.11
CA LEU A 126 2.25 0.83 5.85
C LEU A 126 1.36 -0.16 5.10
N VAL A 127 1.80 -1.41 4.91
CA VAL A 127 1.01 -2.46 4.24
C VAL A 127 -0.28 -2.74 5.00
N SER A 128 -0.22 -2.77 6.33
CA SER A 128 -1.39 -2.98 7.20
C SER A 128 -2.38 -1.82 7.10
N ALA A 129 -1.89 -0.58 7.11
CA ALA A 129 -2.71 0.63 7.00
C ALA A 129 -3.47 0.67 5.67
N ILE A 130 -2.79 0.46 4.54
CA ILE A 130 -3.48 0.45 3.23
C ILE A 130 -4.47 -0.70 3.12
N ASN A 131 -4.15 -1.87 3.68
CA ASN A 131 -5.09 -2.99 3.76
C ASN A 131 -6.34 -2.65 4.57
N ALA A 132 -6.22 -1.88 5.65
CA ALA A 132 -7.37 -1.36 6.40
C ALA A 132 -8.18 -0.37 5.56
N TRP A 133 -7.53 0.61 4.91
CA TRP A 133 -8.23 1.57 4.03
C TRP A 133 -8.96 0.90 2.88
N ASN A 134 -8.34 -0.08 2.23
CA ASN A 134 -8.98 -0.88 1.18
C ASN A 134 -10.26 -1.53 1.70
N ARG A 135 -10.23 -2.15 2.89
CA ARG A 135 -11.41 -2.78 3.50
C ARG A 135 -12.55 -1.78 3.74
N PHE A 136 -12.23 -0.59 4.27
CA PHE A 136 -13.23 0.47 4.45
C PHE A 136 -13.83 0.94 3.12
N ALA A 137 -12.98 1.29 2.16
CA ALA A 137 -13.43 1.82 0.88
C ALA A 137 -14.26 0.80 0.09
N ILE A 138 -13.86 -0.47 0.06
CA ILE A 138 -14.57 -1.55 -0.63
C ILE A 138 -15.91 -1.84 0.06
N ALA A 139 -15.92 -2.05 1.38
CA ALA A 139 -17.12 -2.40 2.14
C ALA A 139 -18.22 -1.36 1.94
N PHE A 140 -17.84 -0.07 1.98
CA PHE A 140 -18.76 1.06 1.90
C PHE A 140 -18.92 1.65 0.49
N ARG A 141 -18.33 1.01 -0.53
CA ARG A 141 -18.37 1.45 -1.94
C ARG A 141 -17.99 2.92 -2.13
N LYS A 142 -16.89 3.35 -1.50
CA LYS A 142 -16.34 4.67 -1.77
C LYS A 142 -15.90 4.72 -3.24
N MET A 143 -16.38 5.72 -3.98
CA MET A 143 -16.12 5.86 -5.41
C MET A 143 -14.85 6.69 -5.65
N PRO A 144 -14.05 6.36 -6.70
CA PRO A 144 -12.97 7.22 -7.19
C PRO A 144 -13.52 8.58 -7.67
N ALA A 145 -12.63 9.56 -7.80
CA ALA A 145 -12.99 10.92 -8.23
C ALA A 145 -13.33 11.00 -9.73
#